data_AF-A0A8R7P910-F1
#
_entry.id   AF-A0A8R7P910-F1
#
_cell.length_a   1.000
_cell.length_b   1.000
_cell.length_c   1.000
_cell.angle_alpha   90.00
_cell.angle_beta   90.00
_cell.angle_gamma   90.00
#
_symmetry.space_group_name_H-M   'P 1'
#
loop_
_entity.id
_entity.type
_entity.pdbx_description
1 polymer ?
#
loop_
_entity_poly.entity_id
_entity_poly.type
_entity_poly.pdbx_seq_one_letter_code
_entity_poly.pdbx_strand_id
1 'polypeptide(L)'
;MFCKLSKVCHQNVVRLIGYCYESQHKYMELKGELVFGQTVERVLCFEYMQGGSLDKHIKDESCGLEWPTCYKIIKGTGEGLNYLHSLQGNPISHMNLKPGNILLDRSMTPKIANLGLSRPVASTDNHDGTLGFVPPEFVDGGGISNKFDVFSLGVIMIKILAGNNGYYRCSKMSPEQFLELVTENWTKRMQTMMSYASLKEDILRVRTCVEIAIRCVAMDQNKRPTVKEIVHELEEVEAKSTIMSHLTVQTGSERHQVSLQHLKDIRENFSRE
;
A
#
# COMPACT_ATOMS: atom_id res chain seq x y z
N MET A 1 -12.10 -21.19 -4.54
CA MET A 1 -11.15 -20.13 -4.96
C MET A 1 -11.69 -19.30 -6.13
N PHE A 2 -12.03 -19.90 -7.29
CA PHE A 2 -12.50 -19.16 -8.48
C PHE A 2 -13.77 -18.33 -8.27
N CYS A 3 -14.83 -18.89 -7.68
CA CYS A 3 -16.05 -18.13 -7.37
C CYS A 3 -15.83 -16.96 -6.40
N LYS A 4 -14.70 -16.96 -5.67
CA LYS A 4 -14.32 -15.86 -4.77
C LYS A 4 -13.69 -14.74 -5.60
N LEU A 5 -12.75 -15.06 -6.48
CA LEU A 5 -12.08 -14.11 -7.38
C LEU A 5 -13.04 -13.45 -8.38
N SER A 6 -14.04 -14.17 -8.88
CA SER A 6 -15.02 -13.61 -9.82
C SER A 6 -15.97 -12.59 -9.20
N LYS A 7 -16.07 -12.55 -7.86
CA LYS A 7 -16.91 -11.59 -7.12
C LYS A 7 -16.15 -10.35 -6.66
N VAL A 8 -14.83 -10.35 -6.80
CA VAL A 8 -13.96 -9.22 -6.45
C VAL A 8 -14.05 -8.18 -7.56
N CYS A 9 -14.62 -7.03 -7.25
CA CYS A 9 -14.77 -5.92 -8.16
C CYS A 9 -14.45 -4.61 -7.43
N HIS A 10 -13.26 -4.06 -7.68
CA HIS A 10 -12.80 -2.81 -7.08
C HIS A 10 -11.79 -2.15 -8.01
N GLN A 11 -11.76 -0.80 -8.04
CA GLN A 11 -10.88 -0.05 -8.94
C GLN A 11 -9.39 -0.33 -8.68
N ASN A 12 -9.03 -0.69 -7.45
CA ASN A 12 -7.65 -1.01 -7.04
C ASN A 12 -7.37 -2.51 -6.86
N VAL A 13 -8.14 -3.37 -7.50
CA VAL A 13 -7.89 -4.81 -7.51
C VAL A 13 -7.98 -5.32 -8.94
N VAL A 14 -7.01 -6.11 -9.38
CA VAL A 14 -6.96 -6.59 -10.77
C VAL A 14 -8.16 -7.48 -11.03
N ARG A 15 -8.94 -7.12 -12.05
CA ARG A 15 -10.15 -7.85 -12.41
C ARG A 15 -9.82 -9.12 -13.18
N LEU A 16 -10.39 -10.24 -12.70
CA LEU A 16 -10.46 -11.47 -13.47
C LEU A 16 -11.45 -11.29 -14.64
N ILE A 17 -10.98 -11.44 -15.87
CA ILE A 17 -11.80 -11.34 -17.08
C ILE A 17 -12.41 -12.70 -17.43
N GLY A 18 -11.64 -13.77 -17.26
CA GLY A 18 -12.08 -15.11 -17.62
C GLY A 18 -11.12 -16.17 -17.10
N TYR A 19 -11.50 -17.43 -17.30
CA TYR A 19 -10.66 -18.57 -16.97
C TYR A 19 -10.88 -19.67 -18.00
N CYS A 20 -9.88 -20.51 -18.16
CA CYS A 20 -9.95 -21.73 -18.95
C CYS A 20 -9.44 -22.88 -18.08
N TYR A 21 -9.99 -24.08 -18.26
CA TYR A 21 -9.43 -25.28 -17.67
C TYR A 21 -9.52 -26.45 -18.63
N GLU A 22 -8.50 -27.31 -18.60
CA GLU A 22 -8.47 -28.53 -19.37
C GLU A 22 -8.23 -29.70 -18.41
N SER A 23 -8.98 -30.78 -18.58
CA SER A 23 -8.84 -31.98 -17.76
C SER A 23 -8.34 -33.13 -18.62
N GLN A 24 -7.18 -33.65 -18.28
CA GLN A 24 -6.53 -34.74 -19.01
C GLN A 24 -6.32 -35.92 -18.07
N HIS A 25 -6.53 -37.14 -18.56
CA HIS A 25 -6.19 -38.34 -17.83
C HIS A 25 -4.79 -38.79 -18.24
N LYS A 26 -3.90 -38.99 -17.26
CA LYS A 26 -2.54 -39.45 -17.51
C LYS A 26 -2.07 -40.38 -16.38
N TYR A 27 -1.15 -41.27 -16.72
CA TYR A 27 -0.42 -42.01 -15.72
C TYR A 27 0.55 -41.05 -15.02
N MET A 28 0.54 -41.08 -13.69
CA MET A 28 1.39 -40.26 -12.83
C MET A 28 2.12 -41.16 -11.85
N GLU A 29 3.34 -40.82 -11.52
CA GLU A 29 4.09 -41.54 -10.49
C GLU A 29 3.78 -40.93 -9.13
N LEU A 30 3.23 -41.75 -8.22
CA LEU A 30 2.95 -41.36 -6.85
C LEU A 30 3.65 -42.34 -5.91
N LYS A 31 4.68 -41.87 -5.19
CA LYS A 31 5.50 -42.69 -4.28
C LYS A 31 6.12 -43.94 -4.94
N GLY A 32 6.50 -43.84 -6.22
CA GLY A 32 7.11 -44.94 -6.97
C GLY A 32 6.11 -45.90 -7.64
N GLU A 33 4.80 -45.68 -7.52
CA GLU A 33 3.76 -46.46 -8.21
C GLU A 33 3.12 -45.66 -9.35
N LEU A 34 2.84 -46.32 -10.47
CA LEU A 34 2.16 -45.72 -11.60
C LEU A 34 0.64 -45.72 -11.37
N VAL A 35 0.05 -44.54 -11.17
CA VAL A 35 -1.38 -44.36 -10.94
C VAL A 35 -2.03 -43.66 -12.12
N PHE A 36 -3.19 -44.15 -12.58
CA PHE A 36 -3.99 -43.46 -13.58
C PHE A 36 -4.83 -42.38 -12.89
N GLY A 37 -4.59 -41.11 -13.23
CA GLY A 37 -5.30 -40.01 -12.59
C GLY A 37 -5.63 -38.88 -13.55
N GLN A 38 -6.54 -38.03 -13.11
CA GLN A 38 -6.93 -36.83 -13.85
C GLN A 38 -6.09 -35.65 -13.37
N THR A 39 -5.44 -34.94 -14.30
CA THR A 39 -4.86 -33.63 -14.05
C THR A 39 -5.71 -32.53 -14.64
N VAL A 40 -5.87 -31.45 -13.88
CA VAL A 40 -6.61 -30.26 -14.32
C VAL A 40 -5.63 -29.11 -14.46
N GLU A 41 -5.41 -28.68 -15.70
CA GLU A 41 -4.68 -27.45 -16.00
C GLU A 41 -5.64 -26.27 -15.99
N ARG A 42 -5.19 -25.12 -15.49
CA ARG A 42 -6.04 -23.93 -15.31
C ARG A 42 -5.28 -22.69 -15.73
N VAL A 43 -5.94 -21.87 -16.55
CA VAL A 43 -5.44 -20.56 -17.00
C VAL A 43 -6.40 -19.49 -16.49
N LEU A 44 -5.85 -18.41 -15.95
CA LEU A 44 -6.61 -17.25 -15.51
C LEU A 44 -6.26 -16.04 -16.39
N CYS A 45 -7.28 -15.39 -16.93
CA CYS A 45 -7.13 -14.22 -17.78
C CYS A 45 -7.52 -12.98 -16.98
N PHE A 46 -6.59 -12.06 -16.80
CA PHE A 46 -6.79 -10.80 -16.08
C PHE A 46 -6.73 -9.61 -17.03
N GLU A 47 -7.21 -8.45 -16.59
CA GLU A 47 -6.98 -7.19 -17.30
C GLU A 47 -5.49 -6.87 -17.43
N TYR A 48 -5.10 -6.30 -18.57
CA TYR A 48 -3.72 -5.95 -18.83
C TYR A 48 -3.34 -4.61 -18.20
N MET A 49 -2.22 -4.59 -17.48
CA MET A 49 -1.74 -3.46 -16.68
C MET A 49 -0.51 -2.85 -17.35
N GLN A 50 -0.72 -1.76 -18.10
CA GLN A 50 0.28 -1.18 -19.01
C GLN A 50 1.51 -0.59 -18.30
N GLY A 51 1.34 -0.11 -17.07
CA GLY A 51 2.43 0.47 -16.27
C GLY A 51 3.32 -0.58 -15.60
N GLY A 52 3.01 -1.87 -15.77
CA GLY A 52 3.74 -2.97 -15.15
C GLY A 52 3.58 -2.98 -13.64
N SER A 53 4.54 -3.60 -12.95
CA SER A 53 4.57 -3.74 -11.50
C SER A 53 5.31 -2.58 -10.82
N LEU A 54 4.92 -2.27 -9.59
CA LEU A 54 5.46 -1.15 -8.80
C LEU A 54 6.96 -1.30 -8.49
N ASP A 55 7.46 -2.52 -8.33
CA ASP A 55 8.89 -2.81 -8.11
C ASP A 55 9.81 -2.16 -9.15
N LYS A 56 9.38 -2.11 -10.42
CA LYS A 56 10.12 -1.48 -11.52
C LYS A 56 10.30 0.04 -11.36
N HIS A 57 9.50 0.65 -10.48
CA HIS A 57 9.53 2.08 -10.21
C HIS A 57 10.24 2.42 -8.90
N ILE A 58 10.59 1.43 -8.06
CA ILE A 58 11.29 1.65 -6.80
C ILE A 58 12.81 1.65 -7.04
N LYS A 59 13.48 2.76 -6.73
CA LYS A 59 14.94 2.91 -6.83
C LYS A 59 15.59 2.80 -5.44
N ASP A 60 16.89 3.00 -5.36
CA ASP A 60 17.65 2.87 -4.10
C ASP A 60 17.28 3.94 -3.07
N GLU A 61 17.10 5.19 -3.51
CA GLU A 61 16.80 6.31 -2.61
C GLU A 61 15.31 6.47 -2.30
N SER A 62 14.45 6.34 -3.30
CA SER A 62 12.98 6.48 -3.24
C SER A 62 12.33 5.98 -4.54
N CYS A 63 10.99 5.96 -4.62
CA CYS A 63 10.29 5.69 -5.88
C CYS A 63 10.66 6.72 -6.95
N GLY A 64 10.97 6.29 -8.18
CA GLY A 64 11.32 7.16 -9.30
C GLY A 64 10.18 8.02 -9.83
N LEU A 65 8.95 7.82 -9.36
CA LEU A 65 7.76 8.57 -9.75
C LEU A 65 7.64 9.89 -8.98
N GLU A 66 6.90 10.85 -9.53
CA GLU A 66 6.54 12.07 -8.82
C GLU A 66 5.65 11.78 -7.61
N TRP A 67 5.68 12.69 -6.63
CA TRP A 67 4.94 12.52 -5.39
C TRP A 67 3.43 12.31 -5.55
N PRO A 68 2.69 13.04 -6.41
CA PRO A 68 1.24 12.85 -6.53
C PRO A 68 0.91 11.42 -6.99
N THR A 69 1.74 10.88 -7.88
CA THR A 69 1.64 9.49 -8.33
C THR A 69 1.98 8.51 -7.21
N CYS A 70 3.05 8.77 -6.44
CA CYS A 70 3.40 7.94 -5.28
C CYS A 70 2.26 7.91 -4.23
N TYR A 71 1.70 9.07 -3.92
CA TYR A 71 0.58 9.20 -3.00
C TYR A 71 -0.66 8.46 -3.50
N LYS A 72 -1.00 8.62 -4.78
CA LYS A 72 -2.08 7.86 -5.45
C LYS A 72 -1.87 6.35 -5.34
N ILE A 73 -0.63 5.88 -5.49
CA ILE A 73 -0.27 4.46 -5.37
C ILE A 73 -0.46 3.97 -3.93
N ILE A 74 0.02 4.72 -2.94
CA ILE A 74 -0.13 4.38 -1.51
C ILE A 74 -1.62 4.29 -1.15
N LYS A 75 -2.38 5.36 -1.43
CA LYS A 75 -3.80 5.45 -1.11
C LYS A 75 -4.61 4.37 -1.81
N GLY A 76 -4.47 4.23 -3.13
CA GLY A 76 -5.21 3.22 -3.89
C GLY A 76 -4.88 1.78 -3.48
N THR A 77 -3.63 1.49 -3.10
CA THR A 77 -3.27 0.18 -2.55
C THR A 77 -3.97 -0.06 -1.21
N GLY A 78 -4.01 0.94 -0.33
CA GLY A 78 -4.77 0.91 0.92
C GLY A 78 -6.27 0.68 0.69
N GLU A 79 -6.89 1.41 -0.23
CA GLU A 79 -8.31 1.26 -0.61
C GLU A 79 -8.62 -0.15 -1.11
N GLY A 80 -7.80 -0.68 -2.03
CA GLY A 80 -7.95 -2.03 -2.56
C GLY A 80 -7.82 -3.10 -1.47
N LEU A 81 -6.87 -2.94 -0.55
CA LEU A 81 -6.68 -3.88 0.54
C LEU A 81 -7.82 -3.78 1.58
N ASN A 82 -8.29 -2.57 1.88
CA ASN A 82 -9.42 -2.35 2.77
C ASN A 82 -10.69 -3.01 2.23
N TYR A 83 -10.94 -2.90 0.91
CA TYR A 83 -12.02 -3.60 0.24
C TYR A 83 -11.94 -5.11 0.45
N LEU A 84 -10.76 -5.71 0.22
CA LEU A 84 -10.55 -7.16 0.38
C LEU A 84 -10.80 -7.63 1.82
N HIS A 85 -10.31 -6.87 2.81
CA HIS A 85 -10.50 -7.16 4.23
C HIS A 85 -11.94 -6.96 4.71
N SER A 86 -12.71 -6.10 4.02
CA SER A 86 -14.08 -5.73 4.39
C SER A 86 -15.16 -6.53 3.65
N LEU A 87 -14.79 -7.48 2.79
CA LEU A 87 -15.76 -8.33 2.07
C LEU A 87 -16.65 -9.09 3.06
N GLN A 88 -17.96 -8.80 3.01
CA GLN A 88 -18.94 -9.39 3.91
C GLN A 88 -18.96 -10.92 3.82
N GLY A 89 -18.99 -11.58 4.98
CA GLY A 89 -19.08 -13.03 5.12
C GLY A 89 -17.79 -13.81 4.80
N ASN A 90 -16.86 -13.26 4.01
CA ASN A 90 -15.61 -13.95 3.69
C ASN A 90 -14.47 -12.99 3.28
N PRO A 91 -13.88 -12.25 4.25
CA PRO A 91 -12.70 -11.42 4.03
C PRO A 91 -11.58 -12.17 3.28
N ILE A 92 -10.80 -11.43 2.49
CA ILE A 92 -9.63 -11.95 1.78
C ILE A 92 -8.38 -11.33 2.39
N SER A 93 -7.57 -12.12 3.08
CA SER A 93 -6.18 -11.77 3.36
C SER A 93 -5.33 -12.09 2.13
N HIS A 94 -4.48 -11.15 1.70
CA HIS A 94 -3.66 -11.28 0.50
C HIS A 94 -2.48 -12.23 0.71
N MET A 95 -1.79 -12.11 1.84
CA MET A 95 -0.70 -12.97 2.34
C MET A 95 0.59 -13.00 1.51
N ASN A 96 0.61 -12.37 0.33
CA ASN A 96 1.79 -12.21 -0.51
C ASN A 96 1.88 -10.79 -1.07
N LEU A 97 1.54 -9.78 -0.26
CA LEU A 97 1.51 -8.40 -0.74
C LEU A 97 2.96 -7.91 -0.88
N LYS A 98 3.38 -7.58 -2.09
CA LYS A 98 4.72 -7.05 -2.41
C LYS A 98 4.62 -6.10 -3.62
N PRO A 99 5.63 -5.23 -3.87
CA PRO A 99 5.57 -4.28 -4.99
C PRO A 99 5.38 -4.96 -6.35
N GLY A 100 5.92 -6.17 -6.55
CA GLY A 100 5.69 -6.98 -7.75
C GLY A 100 4.21 -7.37 -7.98
N ASN A 101 3.40 -7.38 -6.92
CA ASN A 101 1.97 -7.70 -6.96
C ASN A 101 1.08 -6.44 -6.93
N ILE A 102 1.66 -5.24 -6.97
CA ILE A 102 0.92 -3.98 -7.21
C ILE A 102 1.17 -3.58 -8.66
N LEU A 103 0.17 -3.80 -9.52
CA LEU A 103 0.25 -3.47 -10.93
C LEU A 103 -0.34 -2.09 -11.20
N LEU A 104 0.16 -1.42 -12.25
CA LEU A 104 -0.20 -0.05 -12.59
C LEU A 104 -0.88 -0.02 -13.96
N ASP A 105 -2.02 0.67 -14.05
CA ASP A 105 -2.69 0.89 -15.33
C ASP A 105 -2.00 2.03 -16.13
N ARG A 106 -2.55 2.36 -17.31
CA ARG A 106 -2.06 3.46 -18.14
C ARG A 106 -2.01 4.81 -17.40
N SER A 107 -2.88 5.02 -16.42
CA SER A 107 -2.98 6.25 -15.63
C SER A 107 -2.23 6.15 -14.29
N MET A 108 -1.35 5.16 -14.14
CA MET A 108 -0.61 4.88 -12.91
C MET A 108 -1.51 4.63 -11.69
N THR A 109 -2.72 4.13 -11.91
CA THR A 109 -3.61 3.68 -10.83
C THR A 109 -3.17 2.30 -10.35
N PRO A 110 -2.94 2.11 -9.03
CA PRO A 110 -2.53 0.82 -8.50
C PRO A 110 -3.69 -0.18 -8.50
N LYS A 111 -3.39 -1.43 -8.82
CA LYS A 111 -4.28 -2.58 -8.66
C LYS A 111 -3.54 -3.76 -8.03
N ILE A 112 -4.11 -4.30 -6.96
CA ILE A 112 -3.59 -5.49 -6.28
C ILE A 112 -3.85 -6.73 -7.16
N ALA A 113 -2.78 -7.46 -7.49
CA ALA A 113 -2.80 -8.66 -8.31
C ALA A 113 -2.50 -9.92 -7.48
N ASN A 114 -2.57 -11.11 -8.10
CA ASN A 114 -2.14 -12.38 -7.49
C ASN A 114 -2.90 -12.81 -6.23
N LEU A 115 -4.17 -12.42 -6.10
CA LEU A 115 -5.05 -12.81 -5.01
C LEU A 115 -5.16 -14.33 -4.84
N GLY A 116 -4.87 -14.81 -3.62
CA GLY A 116 -5.10 -16.19 -3.22
C GLY A 116 -4.26 -17.24 -3.94
N LEU A 117 -3.38 -16.85 -4.86
CA LEU A 117 -2.55 -17.76 -5.67
C LEU A 117 -1.29 -18.24 -4.94
N SER A 118 -1.06 -17.77 -3.70
CA SER A 118 0.14 -18.13 -2.94
C SER A 118 -0.21 -18.45 -1.49
N ARG A 119 0.27 -19.61 -1.03
CA ARG A 119 0.60 -19.76 0.39
C ARG A 119 1.90 -18.96 0.59
N PRO A 120 2.05 -18.18 1.67
CA PRO A 120 3.36 -17.64 1.99
C PRO A 120 4.30 -18.82 2.18
N VAL A 121 5.25 -18.96 1.27
CA VAL A 121 6.36 -19.88 1.45
C VAL A 121 7.43 -19.05 2.12
N ALA A 122 7.80 -19.41 3.35
CA ALA A 122 9.06 -18.95 3.93
C ALA A 122 10.18 -19.63 3.12
N SER A 123 10.44 -19.14 1.92
CA SER A 123 11.54 -19.64 1.10
C SER A 123 12.84 -19.20 1.76
N THR A 124 13.66 -20.17 2.16
CA THR A 124 15.03 -19.96 2.64
C THR A 124 15.97 -19.44 1.55
N ASP A 125 15.52 -19.45 0.29
CA ASP A 125 16.26 -18.87 -0.82
C ASP A 125 16.04 -17.35 -0.89
N ASN A 126 17.09 -16.63 -0.49
CA ASN A 126 17.25 -15.17 -0.58
C ASN A 126 17.14 -14.59 -2.00
N HIS A 127 16.87 -15.41 -3.02
CA HIS A 127 16.95 -14.98 -4.42
C HIS A 127 15.72 -14.21 -4.92
N ASP A 128 14.56 -14.30 -4.25
CA ASP A 128 13.31 -13.68 -4.73
C ASP A 128 12.83 -12.47 -3.91
N GLY A 129 13.66 -11.95 -2.99
CA GLY A 129 13.40 -10.69 -2.26
C GLY A 129 12.14 -10.65 -1.37
N THR A 130 11.47 -11.79 -1.16
CA THR A 130 10.16 -11.88 -0.50
C THR A 130 10.25 -11.84 1.04
N LEU A 131 11.41 -12.19 1.61
CA LEU A 131 11.65 -12.18 3.07
C LEU A 131 11.40 -10.82 3.74
N GLY A 132 11.52 -9.70 3.01
CA GLY A 132 11.29 -8.37 3.56
C GLY A 132 9.84 -8.01 3.84
N PHE A 133 8.86 -8.78 3.34
CA PHE A 133 7.43 -8.44 3.42
C PHE A 133 6.63 -9.37 4.35
N VAL A 134 7.30 -10.39 4.91
CA VAL A 134 6.72 -11.34 5.86
C VAL A 134 6.90 -10.77 7.27
N PRO A 135 5.83 -10.67 8.08
CA PRO A 135 5.92 -10.14 9.43
C PRO A 135 6.63 -11.14 10.36
N PRO A 136 7.31 -10.66 11.43
CA PRO A 136 8.14 -11.49 12.29
C PRO A 136 7.35 -12.61 12.98
N GLU A 137 6.11 -12.36 13.43
CA GLU A 137 5.30 -13.35 14.12
C GLU A 137 4.92 -14.55 13.24
N PHE A 138 4.92 -14.40 11.92
CA PHE A 138 4.64 -15.50 11.01
C PHE A 138 5.84 -16.46 10.89
N VAL A 139 7.06 -15.92 11.03
CA VAL A 139 8.29 -16.72 11.07
C VAL A 139 8.33 -17.56 12.36
N ASP A 140 7.82 -17.00 13.45
CA ASP A 140 7.77 -17.63 14.78
C ASP A 140 6.61 -18.63 14.95
N GLY A 141 5.85 -18.94 13.89
CA GLY A 141 4.73 -19.90 13.92
C GLY A 141 3.42 -19.33 14.46
N GLY A 142 3.27 -18.01 14.51
CA GLY A 142 2.04 -17.32 14.90
C GLY A 142 0.87 -17.51 13.94
N GLY A 143 -0.33 -17.22 14.43
CA GLY A 143 -1.57 -17.31 13.64
C GLY A 143 -1.68 -16.24 12.55
N ILE A 144 -2.32 -16.60 11.43
CA ILE A 144 -2.57 -15.68 10.30
C ILE A 144 -3.67 -14.69 10.70
N SER A 145 -3.39 -13.39 10.53
CA SER A 145 -4.36 -12.31 10.72
C SER A 145 -4.27 -11.28 9.60
N ASN A 146 -5.28 -10.41 9.47
CA ASN A 146 -5.23 -9.28 8.53
C ASN A 146 -4.06 -8.32 8.81
N LYS A 147 -3.44 -8.40 10.01
CA LYS A 147 -2.24 -7.62 10.36
C LYS A 147 -0.99 -8.07 9.60
N PHE A 148 -1.03 -9.25 8.97
CA PHE A 148 -0.01 -9.69 8.02
C PHE A 148 0.06 -8.71 6.84
N ASP A 149 -1.08 -8.48 6.17
CA ASP A 149 -1.11 -7.60 5.01
C ASP A 149 -0.83 -6.14 5.39
N VAL A 150 -1.19 -5.72 6.61
CA VAL A 150 -0.85 -4.39 7.14
C VAL A 150 0.67 -4.21 7.23
N PHE A 151 1.39 -5.21 7.74
CA PHE A 151 2.85 -5.17 7.77
C PHE A 151 3.43 -5.08 6.37
N SER A 152 2.98 -5.94 5.45
CA SER A 152 3.44 -5.92 4.07
C SER A 152 3.15 -4.57 3.38
N LEU A 153 1.98 -3.97 3.63
CA LEU A 153 1.63 -2.62 3.16
C LEU A 153 2.59 -1.57 3.71
N GLY A 154 2.92 -1.62 5.00
CA GLY A 154 3.90 -0.73 5.63
C GLY A 154 5.27 -0.79 4.98
N VAL A 155 5.77 -2.00 4.69
CA VAL A 155 7.04 -2.19 3.98
C VAL A 155 6.97 -1.61 2.55
N ILE A 156 5.86 -1.80 1.84
CA ILE A 156 5.64 -1.20 0.51
C ILE A 156 5.66 0.33 0.59
N MET A 157 4.94 0.92 1.55
CA MET A 157 4.95 2.38 1.77
C MET A 157 6.36 2.89 2.04
N ILE A 158 7.12 2.23 2.92
CA ILE A 158 8.51 2.58 3.20
C ILE A 158 9.37 2.49 1.94
N LYS A 159 9.19 1.48 1.09
CA LYS A 159 9.94 1.37 -0.17
C LYS A 159 9.56 2.46 -1.18
N ILE A 160 8.30 2.89 -1.23
CA ILE A 160 7.89 4.03 -2.05
C ILE A 160 8.58 5.31 -1.54
N LEU A 161 8.55 5.53 -0.22
CA LEU A 161 9.04 6.73 0.43
C LEU A 161 10.57 6.83 0.49
N ALA A 162 11.26 5.70 0.66
CA ALA A 162 12.67 5.63 0.99
C ALA A 162 13.41 4.50 0.23
N GLY A 163 12.86 4.00 -0.87
CA GLY A 163 13.57 3.13 -1.80
C GLY A 163 13.87 1.73 -1.27
N ASN A 164 14.70 0.98 -2.00
CA ASN A 164 14.93 -0.44 -1.73
C ASN A 164 15.49 -0.73 -0.33
N ASN A 165 16.38 0.15 0.15
CA ASN A 165 16.98 0.07 1.49
C ASN A 165 16.17 0.81 2.56
N GLY A 166 14.99 1.35 2.22
CA GLY A 166 14.15 2.12 3.12
C GLY A 166 13.78 1.35 4.39
N TYR A 167 13.38 0.09 4.25
CA TYR A 167 12.96 -0.73 5.40
C TYR A 167 14.13 -1.05 6.33
N TYR A 168 15.31 -1.36 5.76
CA TYR A 168 16.53 -1.53 6.54
C TYR A 168 16.88 -0.24 7.31
N ARG A 169 16.84 0.93 6.66
CA ARG A 169 17.08 2.22 7.32
C ARG A 169 16.07 2.49 8.44
N CYS A 170 14.78 2.24 8.17
CA CYS A 170 13.71 2.37 9.16
C CYS A 170 13.95 1.50 10.40
N SER A 171 14.52 0.30 10.24
CA SER A 171 14.85 -0.59 11.37
C SER A 171 16.11 -0.20 12.15
N LYS A 172 16.95 0.68 11.60
CA LYS A 172 18.25 1.08 12.18
C LYS A 172 18.25 2.48 12.79
N MET A 173 17.20 3.25 12.55
CA MET A 173 17.05 4.64 12.99
C MET A 173 15.91 4.75 13.99
N SER A 174 15.88 5.83 14.78
CA SER A 174 14.66 6.17 15.52
C SER A 174 13.54 6.58 14.55
N PRO A 175 12.25 6.47 14.95
CA PRO A 175 11.13 6.95 14.15
C PRO A 175 11.29 8.41 13.69
N GLU A 176 11.79 9.27 14.56
CA GLU A 176 11.99 10.71 14.31
C GLU A 176 13.09 10.92 13.27
N GLN A 177 14.23 10.24 13.41
CA GLN A 177 15.33 10.31 12.45
C GLN A 177 14.92 9.82 11.06
N PHE A 178 14.15 8.74 11.00
CA PHE A 178 13.65 8.23 9.72
C PHE A 178 12.65 9.20 9.08
N LEU A 179 11.75 9.78 9.89
CA LEU A 179 10.80 10.80 9.45
C LEU A 179 11.50 12.05 8.88
N GLU A 180 12.50 12.58 9.59
CA GLU A 180 13.28 13.73 9.14
C GLU A 180 14.01 13.42 7.84
N LEU A 181 14.73 12.28 7.76
CA LEU A 181 15.45 11.86 6.56
C LEU A 181 14.54 11.79 5.33
N VAL A 182 13.39 11.12 5.45
CA VAL A 182 12.45 10.97 4.32
C VAL A 182 11.84 12.32 3.94
N THR A 183 11.44 13.12 4.94
CA THR A 183 10.85 14.45 4.71
C THR A 183 11.82 15.36 3.98
N GLU A 184 13.08 15.42 4.40
CA GLU A 184 14.11 16.23 3.75
C GLU A 184 14.38 15.79 2.32
N ASN A 185 14.48 14.48 2.07
CA ASN A 185 14.73 13.96 0.73
C ASN A 185 13.60 14.33 -0.25
N TRP A 186 12.34 14.18 0.17
CA TRP A 186 11.20 14.58 -0.64
C TRP A 186 11.11 16.10 -0.80
N THR A 187 11.42 16.87 0.24
CA THR A 187 11.47 18.34 0.16
C THR A 187 12.47 18.80 -0.88
N LYS A 188 13.72 18.33 -0.80
CA LYS A 188 14.77 18.66 -1.77
C LYS A 188 14.36 18.28 -3.18
N ARG A 189 13.79 17.07 -3.36
CA ARG A 189 13.35 16.58 -4.66
C ARG A 189 12.20 17.39 -5.27
N MET A 190 11.24 17.82 -4.47
CA MET A 190 10.12 18.66 -4.95
C MET A 190 10.59 20.08 -5.27
N GLN A 191 11.53 20.63 -4.48
CA GLN A 191 12.06 21.98 -4.71
C GLN A 191 12.89 22.11 -5.99
N THR A 192 13.59 21.05 -6.40
CA THR A 192 14.35 21.06 -7.67
C THR A 192 13.45 21.02 -8.91
N MET A 193 12.20 20.59 -8.75
CA MET A 193 11.17 20.60 -9.79
C MET A 193 10.43 21.94 -9.72
N MET A 194 10.98 22.98 -10.38
CA MET A 194 10.41 24.34 -10.41
C MET A 194 8.88 24.33 -10.62
N SER A 195 8.15 25.10 -9.80
CA SER A 195 6.67 25.26 -9.83
C SER A 195 5.83 24.26 -9.00
N TYR A 196 6.32 23.83 -7.83
CA TYR A 196 5.49 23.03 -6.92
C TYR A 196 4.58 23.91 -6.03
N ALA A 197 3.38 24.24 -6.53
CA ALA A 197 2.41 25.12 -5.85
C ALA A 197 1.89 24.55 -4.52
N SER A 198 2.00 23.24 -4.30
CA SER A 198 1.46 22.50 -3.15
C SER A 198 2.54 21.91 -2.23
N LEU A 199 3.75 22.49 -2.21
CA LEU A 199 4.89 21.93 -1.47
C LEU A 199 4.56 21.67 0.01
N LYS A 200 3.89 22.59 0.69
CA LYS A 200 3.59 22.45 2.12
C LYS A 200 2.59 21.32 2.37
N GLU A 201 1.54 21.25 1.54
CA GLU A 201 0.50 20.24 1.59
C GLU A 201 1.06 18.84 1.32
N ASP A 202 1.95 18.74 0.35
CA ASP A 202 2.55 17.47 -0.05
C ASP A 202 3.61 17.00 0.95
N ILE A 203 4.37 17.91 1.57
CA ILE A 203 5.24 17.58 2.69
C ILE A 203 4.44 17.09 3.90
N LEU A 204 3.26 17.67 4.18
CA LEU A 204 2.38 17.15 5.23
C LEU A 204 1.94 15.71 4.91
N ARG A 205 1.53 15.43 3.67
CA ARG A 205 1.16 14.08 3.23
C ARG A 205 2.33 13.09 3.29
N VAL A 206 3.54 13.51 2.92
CA VAL A 206 4.76 12.67 3.05
C VAL A 206 4.95 12.26 4.51
N ARG A 207 4.89 13.22 5.44
CA ARG A 207 5.06 12.96 6.87
C ARG A 207 4.02 11.98 7.40
N THR A 208 2.74 12.21 7.11
CA THR A 208 1.65 11.30 7.49
C THR A 208 1.88 9.90 6.93
N CYS A 209 2.27 9.76 5.66
CA CYS A 209 2.58 8.46 5.08
C CYS A 209 3.74 7.75 5.80
N VAL A 210 4.78 8.46 6.22
CA VAL A 210 5.89 7.87 6.99
C VAL A 210 5.42 7.40 8.36
N GLU A 211 4.68 8.22 9.09
CA GLU A 211 4.16 7.89 10.42
C GLU A 211 3.21 6.67 10.39
N ILE A 212 2.34 6.60 9.39
CA ILE A 212 1.51 5.43 9.12
C ILE A 212 2.40 4.21 8.86
N ALA A 213 3.38 4.33 7.97
CA ALA A 213 4.20 3.20 7.55
C ALA A 213 5.04 2.62 8.71
N ILE A 214 5.59 3.48 9.58
CA ILE A 214 6.28 3.07 10.81
C ILE A 214 5.35 2.26 11.73
N ARG A 215 4.10 2.72 11.95
CA ARG A 215 3.12 1.98 12.76
C ARG A 215 2.73 0.65 12.12
N CYS A 216 2.63 0.59 10.80
CA CYS A 216 2.30 -0.63 10.06
C CYS A 216 3.35 -1.74 10.24
N VAL A 217 4.63 -1.39 10.38
CA VAL A 217 5.73 -2.35 10.55
C VAL A 217 6.09 -2.64 12.01
N ALA A 218 5.23 -2.27 12.96
CA ALA A 218 5.45 -2.56 14.37
C ALA A 218 5.64 -4.07 14.62
N MET A 219 6.60 -4.44 15.47
CA MET A 219 6.89 -5.83 15.83
C MET A 219 5.68 -6.50 16.49
N ASP A 220 5.01 -5.79 17.39
CA ASP A 220 3.74 -6.24 17.97
C ASP A 220 2.59 -5.96 16.99
N GLN A 221 2.00 -7.03 16.44
CA GLN A 221 0.89 -6.94 15.48
C GLN A 221 -0.35 -6.22 16.02
N ASN A 222 -0.54 -6.17 17.35
CA ASN A 222 -1.67 -5.48 17.98
C ASN A 222 -1.52 -3.96 17.95
N LYS A 223 -0.28 -3.46 17.82
CA LYS A 223 0.01 -2.01 17.71
C LYS A 223 -0.12 -1.49 16.29
N ARG A 224 -0.15 -2.39 15.29
CA ARG A 224 -0.37 -2.01 13.89
C ARG A 224 -1.80 -1.49 13.74
N PRO A 225 -2.06 -0.46 12.91
CA PRO A 225 -3.42 -0.02 12.61
C PRO A 225 -4.18 -1.08 11.79
N THR A 226 -5.46 -0.87 11.58
CA THR A 226 -6.27 -1.57 10.57
C THR A 226 -6.15 -0.83 9.24
N VAL A 227 -6.39 -1.53 8.12
CA VAL A 227 -6.35 -0.88 6.81
C VAL A 227 -7.42 0.22 6.69
N LYS A 228 -8.56 0.05 7.36
CA LYS A 228 -9.61 1.07 7.45
C LYS A 228 -9.10 2.37 8.12
N GLU A 229 -8.39 2.25 9.24
CA GLU A 229 -7.80 3.41 9.94
C GLU A 229 -6.74 4.09 9.06
N ILE A 230 -5.91 3.31 8.36
CA ILE A 230 -4.90 3.85 7.42
C ILE A 230 -5.58 4.68 6.31
N VAL A 231 -6.62 4.13 5.66
CA VAL A 231 -7.32 4.82 4.57
C VAL A 231 -7.99 6.10 5.08
N HIS A 232 -8.65 6.03 6.25
CA HIS A 232 -9.27 7.20 6.87
C HIS A 232 -8.25 8.32 7.14
N GLU A 233 -7.08 8.00 7.70
CA GLU A 233 -6.05 8.98 7.98
C GLU A 233 -5.48 9.64 6.70
N LEU A 234 -5.35 8.87 5.61
CA LEU A 234 -4.98 9.38 4.29
C LEU A 234 -6.08 10.31 3.70
N GLU A 235 -7.35 9.99 3.91
CA GLU A 235 -8.47 10.86 3.50
C GLU A 235 -8.50 12.17 4.31
N GLU A 236 -8.27 12.10 5.62
CA GLU A 236 -8.23 13.28 6.50
C GLU A 236 -7.10 14.24 6.14
N VAL A 237 -5.88 13.74 5.86
CA VAL A 237 -4.76 14.61 5.45
C VAL A 237 -5.01 15.22 4.07
N GLU A 238 -5.68 14.50 3.17
CA GLU A 238 -6.06 15.03 1.86
C GLU A 238 -7.09 16.17 1.98
N ALA A 239 -8.13 15.98 2.81
CA ALA A 239 -9.14 17.00 3.08
C ALA A 239 -8.54 18.25 3.75
N LYS A 240 -7.65 18.07 4.73
CA LYS A 240 -6.94 19.19 5.39
C LYS A 240 -6.10 19.98 4.39
N SER A 241 -5.39 19.31 3.47
CA SER A 241 -4.61 19.97 2.43
C SER A 241 -5.48 20.78 1.46
N THR A 242 -6.68 20.29 1.11
CA THR A 242 -7.64 21.04 0.28
C THR A 242 -8.18 22.28 1.01
N ILE A 243 -8.47 22.20 2.31
CA ILE A 243 -8.91 23.36 3.09
C ILE A 243 -7.79 24.41 3.19
N MET A 244 -6.55 24.00 3.43
CA MET A 244 -5.40 24.91 3.50
C MET A 244 -5.17 25.65 2.18
N SER A 245 -5.33 24.99 1.03
CA SER A 245 -5.18 25.64 -0.27
C SER A 245 -6.29 26.67 -0.53
N HIS A 246 -7.54 26.36 -0.17
CA HIS A 246 -8.65 27.32 -0.28
C HIS A 246 -8.49 28.55 0.62
N LEU A 247 -8.06 28.36 1.87
CA LEU A 247 -7.79 29.47 2.79
C LEU A 247 -6.61 30.34 2.29
N THR A 248 -5.56 29.73 1.77
CA THR A 248 -4.40 30.45 1.23
C THR A 248 -4.77 31.29 0.02
N VAL A 249 -5.62 30.78 -0.88
CA VAL A 249 -6.16 31.53 -2.03
C VAL A 249 -7.04 32.71 -1.59
N GLN A 250 -7.88 32.54 -0.56
CA GLN A 250 -8.71 33.62 -0.03
C GLN A 250 -7.87 34.72 0.66
N THR A 251 -6.86 34.35 1.44
CA THR A 251 -5.95 35.33 2.09
C THR A 251 -4.96 36.01 1.12
N GLY A 252 -4.73 35.43 -0.06
CA GLY A 252 -3.97 36.06 -1.14
C GLY A 252 -4.72 37.21 -1.83
N SER A 253 -6.05 37.28 -1.68
CA SER A 253 -6.90 38.33 -2.27
C SER A 253 -7.23 39.47 -1.30
N GLU A 254 -7.09 39.28 0.02
CA GLU A 254 -7.40 40.33 1.00
C GLU A 254 -6.34 40.42 2.09
N ARG A 255 -5.52 41.48 2.04
CA ARG A 255 -4.71 41.93 3.17
C ARG A 255 -5.62 42.45 4.28
N HIS A 256 -6.18 41.59 5.13
CA HIS A 256 -6.63 42.01 6.45
C HIS A 256 -6.22 40.98 7.52
N GLN A 257 -5.55 41.51 8.53
CA GLN A 257 -4.98 40.82 9.68
C GLN A 257 -6.10 40.24 10.54
N VAL A 258 -6.38 38.93 10.43
CA VAL A 258 -7.31 38.26 11.36
C VAL A 258 -6.53 37.78 12.58
N SER A 259 -6.78 38.44 13.70
CA SER A 259 -6.24 38.13 15.02
C SER A 259 -6.51 36.68 15.44
N LEU A 260 -5.53 36.06 16.10
CA LEU A 260 -5.54 34.71 16.72
C LEU A 260 -6.74 34.43 17.64
N GLN A 261 -7.54 35.44 17.99
CA GLN A 261 -8.75 35.29 18.78
C GLN A 261 -9.86 34.52 18.02
N HIS A 262 -9.99 34.70 16.70
CA HIS A 262 -11.06 34.05 15.92
C HIS A 262 -10.90 32.52 15.81
N LEU A 263 -9.68 32.00 15.94
CA LEU A 263 -9.41 30.55 15.88
C LEU A 263 -9.75 29.84 17.19
N LYS A 264 -9.86 30.55 18.32
CA LYS A 264 -10.32 29.95 19.58
C LYS A 264 -11.83 29.72 19.59
N ASP A 265 -12.60 30.61 18.98
CA ASP A 265 -14.07 30.53 18.97
C ASP A 265 -14.58 29.36 18.11
N ILE A 266 -13.83 28.98 17.06
CA ILE A 266 -14.17 27.82 16.21
C ILE A 266 -13.95 26.50 16.97
N ARG A 267 -12.97 26.43 17.88
CA ARG A 267 -12.66 25.22 18.65
C ARG A 267 -13.66 24.96 19.77
N GLU A 268 -14.25 26.00 20.37
CA GLU A 268 -15.24 25.81 21.43
C GLU A 268 -16.62 25.40 20.90
N ASN A 269 -16.98 25.79 19.67
CA ASN A 269 -18.26 25.38 19.06
C ASN A 269 -18.33 23.89 18.67
N PHE A 270 -17.19 23.24 18.37
CA PHE A 270 -17.15 21.80 18.10
C PHE A 270 -17.14 20.90 19.34
N SER A 271 -17.11 21.48 20.55
CA SER A 271 -17.12 20.72 21.81
C SER A 271 -18.50 20.67 22.48
N ARG A 272 -19.56 21.13 21.80
CA ARG A 272 -20.92 21.24 22.36
C ARG A 272 -22.03 20.58 21.53
N GLU A 273 -21.70 19.68 20.61
CA GLU A 273 -22.69 18.79 19.97
C GLU A 273 -22.34 17.31 20.17
#